data_AF-A0A5E7MP39-F1
#
_entry.id   AF-A0A5E7MP39-F1
#
_cell.length_a   1.000
_cell.length_b   1.000
_cell.length_c   1.000
_cell.angle_alpha   90.00
_cell.angle_beta   90.00
_cell.angle_gamma   90.00
#
_symmetry.space_group_name_H-M   'P 1'
#
loop_
_entity.id
_entity.type
_entity.pdbx_description
1 polymer ?
#
loop_
_entity_poly.entity_id
_entity_poly.type
_entity_poly.pdbx_seq_one_letter_code
_entity_poly.pdbx_strand_id
1 'polypeptide(L)'
;MAGVMDSVNQRTQLVGQNRLELLLFRLDGQQLYGINVFKVREVLQCPQLTLMPKSSPVVCGVANIRGATIPILDLAMATGSGALKDKNNPFVIITEYNTKTQGFLVRSVERIVNMNWEEIHPPPKGTGRDHYLTAVTRVDNQLVEIIDVEKVLAEVAPTPEAISAGVVDVETQHKALSLRVLTVDDSSVARKQVTRCLQTVGVEVVALNDGRQALDYLRKLVDEGKKPEEEFLMMISDIEMPEMDGYTLTAEIRNDPRMQKLHIILHTSLSGVFNQAMVKKVGADDFLAKFRPDDLASRVVDRIKAADIS
;
A
#
# COMPACT_ATOMS: atom_id res chain seq x y z
N MET A 1 -17.28 18.56 -18.57
CA MET A 1 -17.06 18.04 -17.20
C MET A 1 -17.26 16.51 -17.19
N ALA A 2 -16.37 15.76 -17.84
CA ALA A 2 -16.47 14.29 -17.96
C ALA A 2 -15.16 13.55 -17.59
N GLY A 3 -14.04 14.25 -17.33
CA GLY A 3 -12.72 13.60 -17.23
C GLY A 3 -12.39 12.89 -15.91
N VAL A 4 -13.10 13.19 -14.82
CA VAL A 4 -12.76 12.64 -13.49
C VAL A 4 -13.52 11.34 -13.20
N MET A 5 -14.79 11.23 -13.62
CA MET A 5 -15.56 9.99 -13.43
C MET A 5 -15.16 8.87 -14.40
N ASP A 6 -14.77 9.20 -15.64
CA ASP A 6 -14.33 8.20 -16.62
C ASP A 6 -12.94 7.61 -16.28
N SER A 7 -12.02 8.44 -15.77
CA SER A 7 -10.69 7.97 -15.29
C SER A 7 -10.78 7.15 -14.01
N VAL A 8 -11.74 7.48 -13.12
CA VAL A 8 -12.06 6.70 -11.93
C VAL A 8 -12.67 5.34 -12.29
N ASN A 9 -13.62 5.30 -13.23
CA ASN A 9 -14.23 4.04 -13.68
C ASN A 9 -13.22 3.10 -14.36
N GLN A 10 -12.28 3.64 -15.16
CA GLN A 10 -11.20 2.82 -15.72
C GLN A 10 -10.29 2.23 -14.64
N ARG A 11 -9.92 3.01 -13.62
CA ARG A 11 -9.10 2.52 -12.50
C ARG A 11 -9.83 1.47 -11.67
N THR A 12 -11.12 1.65 -11.38
CA THR A 12 -11.91 0.66 -10.61
C THR A 12 -12.18 -0.64 -11.40
N GLN A 13 -12.25 -0.59 -12.73
CA GLN A 13 -12.41 -1.80 -13.56
C GLN A 13 -11.16 -2.69 -13.61
N LEU A 14 -9.98 -2.15 -13.35
CA LEU A 14 -8.72 -2.90 -13.29
C LEU A 14 -8.58 -3.70 -11.99
N VAL A 15 -9.18 -3.23 -10.88
CA VAL A 15 -9.19 -3.87 -9.54
C VAL A 15 -10.12 -5.09 -9.48
N GLY A 16 -9.91 -6.01 -10.42
CA GLY A 16 -10.72 -7.23 -10.57
C GLY A 16 -10.37 -8.07 -11.81
N GLN A 17 -9.37 -7.67 -12.60
CA GLN A 17 -8.90 -8.44 -13.77
C GLN A 17 -7.50 -9.06 -13.60
N ASN A 18 -6.88 -8.97 -12.41
CA ASN A 18 -5.53 -9.48 -12.15
C ASN A 18 -4.46 -8.92 -13.14
N ARG A 19 -4.56 -7.63 -13.51
CA ARG A 19 -3.61 -6.94 -14.40
C ARG A 19 -2.88 -5.84 -13.64
N LEU A 20 -1.59 -5.69 -13.92
CA LEU A 20 -0.75 -4.60 -13.39
C LEU A 20 -0.35 -3.64 -14.51
N GLU A 21 -0.38 -2.34 -14.21
CA GLU A 21 0.20 -1.31 -15.06
C GLU A 21 1.46 -0.75 -14.42
N LEU A 22 2.58 -0.81 -15.15
CA LEU A 22 3.88 -0.30 -14.71
C LEU A 22 4.29 0.89 -15.57
N LEU A 23 4.63 2.00 -14.93
CA LEU A 23 5.35 3.10 -15.56
C LEU A 23 6.84 2.76 -15.58
N LEU A 24 7.41 2.63 -16.78
CA LEU A 24 8.82 2.33 -16.95
C LEU A 24 9.64 3.62 -16.99
N PHE A 25 10.78 3.62 -16.30
CA PHE A 25 11.67 4.79 -16.19
C PHE A 25 13.12 4.36 -15.99
N ARG A 26 14.03 5.33 -16.11
CA ARG A 26 15.47 5.14 -15.88
C ARG A 26 15.99 6.11 -14.85
N LEU A 27 16.91 5.60 -14.05
CA LEU A 27 17.76 6.39 -13.16
C LEU A 27 19.05 6.70 -13.94
N ASP A 28 20.19 6.20 -13.48
CA ASP A 28 21.43 6.22 -14.27
C ASP A 28 21.61 4.93 -15.11
N GLY A 29 22.35 5.05 -16.21
CA GLY A 29 22.72 3.91 -17.05
C GLY A 29 21.57 3.36 -17.93
N GLN A 30 21.66 2.07 -18.24
CA GLN A 30 20.75 1.33 -19.14
C GLN A 30 19.79 0.40 -18.39
N GLN A 31 19.81 0.38 -17.05
CA GLN A 31 18.86 -0.39 -16.25
C GLN A 31 17.46 0.22 -16.39
N LEU A 32 16.46 -0.65 -16.51
CA LEU A 32 15.06 -0.25 -16.59
C LEU A 32 14.38 -0.53 -15.25
N TYR A 33 13.63 0.46 -14.77
CA TYR A 33 12.88 0.38 -13.53
C TYR A 33 11.40 0.53 -13.81
N GLY A 34 10.58 -0.04 -12.93
CA GLY A 34 9.13 0.05 -12.97
C GLY A 34 8.56 0.59 -11.66
N ILE A 35 7.48 1.35 -11.75
CA ILE A 35 6.64 1.70 -10.61
C ILE A 35 5.18 1.41 -10.96
N ASN A 36 4.42 0.90 -10.00
CA ASN A 36 2.98 0.69 -10.15
C ASN A 36 2.28 2.03 -10.43
N VAL A 37 1.57 2.11 -11.57
CA VAL A 37 0.83 3.31 -12.00
C VAL A 37 -0.23 3.74 -10.99
N PHE A 38 -0.77 2.82 -10.17
CA PHE A 38 -1.70 3.18 -9.10
C PHE A 38 -1.09 4.14 -8.07
N LYS A 39 0.23 4.04 -7.84
CA LYS A 39 0.96 4.95 -6.94
C LYS A 39 1.33 6.28 -7.61
N VAL A 40 1.10 6.42 -8.92
CA VAL A 40 1.49 7.60 -9.72
C VAL A 40 0.31 8.54 -9.93
N ARG A 41 0.44 9.79 -9.49
CA ARG A 41 -0.52 10.87 -9.77
C ARG A 41 -0.29 11.48 -11.14
N GLU A 42 0.95 11.88 -11.43
CA GLU A 42 1.34 12.49 -12.70
C GLU A 42 2.85 12.42 -12.90
N VAL A 43 3.30 12.62 -14.15
CA VAL A 43 4.70 12.73 -14.53
C VAL A 43 4.89 14.09 -15.20
N LEU A 44 5.93 14.82 -14.80
CA LEU A 44 6.27 16.11 -15.40
C LEU A 44 7.78 16.24 -15.62
N GLN A 45 8.14 17.15 -16.51
CA GLN A 45 9.50 17.67 -16.58
C GLN A 45 9.85 18.31 -15.22
N CYS A 46 11.05 18.05 -14.68
CA CYS A 46 11.45 18.60 -13.39
C CYS A 46 11.41 20.13 -13.42
N PRO A 47 10.58 20.78 -12.58
CA PRO A 47 10.56 22.23 -12.47
C PRO A 47 11.80 22.71 -11.70
N GLN A 48 11.97 24.03 -11.63
CA GLN A 48 12.98 24.62 -10.75
C GLN A 48 12.68 24.28 -9.29
N LEU A 49 13.69 23.75 -8.60
CA LEU A 49 13.58 23.33 -7.21
C LEU A 49 14.06 24.43 -6.27
N THR A 50 13.36 24.57 -5.14
CA THR A 50 13.80 25.40 -4.02
C THR A 50 14.47 24.51 -2.98
N LEU A 51 15.70 24.86 -2.56
CA LEU A 51 16.44 24.10 -1.57
C LEU A 51 15.82 24.25 -0.17
N MET A 52 15.71 23.14 0.55
CA MET A 52 15.27 23.16 1.94
C MET A 52 16.45 23.07 2.91
N PRO A 53 16.62 24.04 3.83
CA PRO A 53 17.62 23.95 4.88
C PRO A 53 17.42 22.71 5.77
N LYS A 54 18.52 22.07 6.20
CA LYS A 54 18.54 20.89 7.08
C LYS A 54 17.70 19.69 6.58
N SER A 55 17.54 19.56 5.27
CA SER A 55 16.87 18.41 4.65
C SER A 55 17.80 17.19 4.55
N SER A 56 17.21 16.01 4.44
CA SER A 56 17.95 14.77 4.16
C SER A 56 18.69 14.88 2.82
N PRO A 57 19.90 14.30 2.66
CA PRO A 57 20.66 14.35 1.40
C PRO A 57 19.89 13.88 0.15
N VAL A 58 18.94 12.95 0.34
CA VAL A 58 18.08 12.43 -0.73
C VAL A 58 17.09 13.48 -1.24
N VAL A 59 16.77 14.50 -0.44
CA VAL A 59 15.82 15.56 -0.83
C VAL A 59 16.53 16.59 -1.71
N CYS A 60 16.19 16.62 -2.99
CA CYS A 60 16.70 17.60 -3.96
C CYS A 60 16.18 19.02 -3.68
N GLY A 61 15.02 19.13 -3.06
CA GLY A 61 14.35 20.38 -2.77
C GLY A 61 12.83 20.21 -2.78
N VAL A 62 12.12 21.33 -2.89
CA VAL A 62 10.66 21.37 -3.06
C VAL A 62 10.29 22.08 -4.35
N ALA A 63 9.17 21.67 -4.95
CA ALA A 63 8.57 22.30 -6.11
C ALA A 63 7.13 22.71 -5.79
N ASN A 64 6.68 23.85 -6.34
CA ASN A 64 5.26 24.18 -6.33
C ASN A 64 4.59 23.58 -7.57
N ILE A 65 3.70 22.63 -7.37
CA ILE A 65 2.98 21.94 -8.43
C ILE A 65 1.49 22.09 -8.14
N ARG A 66 0.79 22.81 -9.03
CA ARG A 66 -0.65 23.09 -8.92
C ARG A 66 -1.05 23.71 -7.57
N GLY A 67 -0.20 24.57 -7.01
CA GLY A 67 -0.45 25.26 -5.74
C GLY A 67 -0.05 24.47 -4.50
N ALA A 68 0.40 23.21 -4.63
CA ALA A 68 0.93 22.41 -3.53
C ALA A 68 2.46 22.42 -3.53
N THR A 69 3.07 22.55 -2.35
CA THR A 69 4.51 22.40 -2.16
C THR A 69 4.84 20.92 -2.00
N ILE A 70 5.48 20.33 -3.01
CA ILE A 70 5.79 18.90 -3.07
C ILE A 70 7.29 18.69 -2.89
N PRO A 71 7.74 17.85 -1.93
CA PRO A 71 9.14 17.48 -1.79
C PRO A 71 9.57 16.58 -2.94
N ILE A 72 10.76 16.85 -3.50
CA ILE A 72 11.36 16.11 -4.60
C ILE A 72 12.58 15.35 -4.09
N LEU A 73 12.55 14.02 -4.23
CA LEU A 73 13.58 13.09 -3.76
C LEU A 73 14.37 12.55 -4.96
N ASP A 74 15.69 12.50 -4.87
CA ASP A 74 16.55 11.83 -5.86
C ASP A 74 16.39 10.32 -5.72
N LEU A 75 15.69 9.68 -6.66
CA LEU A 75 15.40 8.25 -6.55
C LEU A 75 16.67 7.41 -6.70
N ALA A 76 17.64 7.82 -7.52
CA ALA A 76 18.92 7.11 -7.66
C ALA A 76 19.71 7.14 -6.35
N MET A 77 19.71 8.29 -5.67
CA MET A 77 20.34 8.39 -4.35
C MET A 77 19.59 7.54 -3.33
N ALA A 78 18.26 7.61 -3.35
CA ALA A 78 17.42 6.90 -2.41
C ALA A 78 17.53 5.38 -2.53
N THR A 79 17.79 4.86 -3.73
CA THR A 79 18.00 3.42 -3.99
C THR A 79 19.48 3.01 -3.94
N GLY A 80 20.38 3.87 -3.45
CA GLY A 80 21.78 3.54 -3.18
C GLY A 80 22.77 3.69 -4.34
N SER A 81 22.35 4.23 -5.49
CA SER A 81 23.21 4.42 -6.68
C SER A 81 23.99 5.75 -6.69
N GLY A 82 23.88 6.55 -5.62
CA GLY A 82 24.35 7.94 -5.57
C GLY A 82 23.41 8.91 -6.30
N ALA A 83 23.68 10.21 -6.21
CA ALA A 83 22.87 11.22 -6.89
C ALA A 83 22.85 11.02 -8.40
N LEU A 84 21.72 11.31 -9.05
CA LEU A 84 21.61 11.35 -10.51
C LEU A 84 22.73 12.22 -11.10
N LYS A 85 23.55 11.60 -11.95
CA LYS A 85 24.72 12.26 -12.55
C LYS A 85 24.32 13.16 -13.71
N ASP A 86 23.47 12.64 -14.58
CA ASP A 86 22.95 13.36 -15.73
C ASP A 86 21.62 14.04 -15.36
N LYS A 87 21.70 15.35 -15.08
CA LYS A 87 20.55 16.20 -14.76
C LYS A 87 20.12 17.05 -15.95
N ASN A 88 20.42 16.63 -17.18
CA ASN A 88 19.88 17.31 -18.36
C ASN A 88 18.40 16.95 -18.51
N ASN A 89 17.52 17.93 -18.29
CA ASN A 89 16.06 17.78 -18.42
C ASN A 89 15.50 16.52 -17.73
N PRO A 90 15.70 16.35 -16.41
CA PRO A 90 15.16 15.20 -15.68
C PRO A 90 13.65 15.30 -15.57
N PHE A 91 13.02 14.18 -15.21
CA PHE A 91 11.59 14.07 -14.96
C PHE A 91 11.34 13.90 -13.46
N VAL A 92 10.12 14.24 -13.04
CA VAL A 92 9.61 13.97 -11.70
C VAL A 92 8.37 13.11 -11.83
N ILE A 93 8.40 11.94 -11.19
CA ILE A 93 7.23 11.06 -11.01
C ILE A 93 6.57 11.47 -9.70
N ILE A 94 5.40 12.09 -9.77
CA ILE A 94 4.62 12.46 -8.59
C ILE A 94 3.85 11.23 -8.14
N THR A 95 4.14 10.79 -6.92
CA THR A 95 3.49 9.66 -6.29
C THR A 95 2.68 10.10 -5.09
N GLU A 96 1.68 9.29 -4.76
CA GLU A 96 0.92 9.42 -3.54
C GLU A 96 1.00 8.13 -2.74
N TYR A 97 1.32 8.25 -1.47
CA TYR A 97 1.30 7.15 -0.52
C TYR A 97 0.93 7.70 0.86
N ASN A 98 0.04 7.03 1.59
CA ASN A 98 -0.39 7.44 2.93
C ASN A 98 -0.86 8.90 2.99
N THR A 99 -1.63 9.35 1.99
CA THR A 99 -2.08 10.75 1.81
C THR A 99 -0.96 11.78 1.65
N LYS A 100 0.32 11.35 1.66
CA LYS A 100 1.47 12.19 1.36
C LYS A 100 1.72 12.17 -0.13
N THR A 101 2.01 13.34 -0.67
CA THR A 101 2.42 13.51 -2.07
C THR A 101 3.89 13.87 -2.11
N GLN A 102 4.63 13.18 -2.97
CA GLN A 102 6.07 13.36 -3.13
C GLN A 102 6.45 13.18 -4.60
N GLY A 103 7.51 13.84 -5.03
CA GLY A 103 8.09 13.62 -6.35
C GLY A 103 9.36 12.80 -6.27
N PHE A 104 9.51 11.84 -7.17
CA PHE A 104 10.77 11.14 -7.40
C PHE A 104 11.44 11.69 -8.66
N LEU A 105 12.62 12.27 -8.48
CA LEU A 105 13.47 12.69 -9.59
C LEU A 105 14.05 11.46 -10.27
N VAL A 106 13.83 11.36 -11.57
CA VAL A 106 14.34 10.30 -12.44
C VAL A 106 14.94 10.92 -13.69
N ARG A 107 15.83 10.20 -14.38
CA ARG A 107 16.47 10.72 -15.59
C ARG A 107 15.48 10.82 -16.74
N SER A 108 14.74 9.74 -16.98
CA SER A 108 13.83 9.65 -18.12
C SER A 108 12.68 8.71 -17.80
N VAL A 109 11.52 8.98 -18.41
CA VAL A 109 10.36 8.10 -18.39
C VAL A 109 10.17 7.54 -19.80
N GLU A 110 9.86 6.26 -19.91
CA GLU A 110 9.80 5.51 -21.17
C GLU A 110 8.35 5.38 -21.64
N ARG A 111 7.61 4.43 -21.06
CA ARG A 111 6.21 4.13 -21.40
C ARG A 111 5.52 3.39 -20.27
N ILE A 112 4.19 3.31 -20.34
CA ILE A 112 3.40 2.43 -19.48
C ILE A 112 3.26 1.07 -20.18
N VAL A 113 3.43 -0.01 -19.43
CA VAL A 113 3.19 -1.38 -19.90
C VAL A 113 2.11 -2.03 -19.04
N ASN A 114 1.27 -2.83 -19.68
CA ASN A 114 0.23 -3.61 -19.02
C ASN A 114 0.66 -5.08 -19.02
N MET A 115 0.64 -5.72 -17.86
CA MET A 115 1.21 -7.05 -17.63
C MET A 115 0.26 -7.89 -16.77
N ASN A 116 0.34 -9.21 -16.90
CA ASN A 116 -0.30 -10.11 -15.96
C ASN A 116 0.60 -10.31 -14.73
N TRP A 117 0.01 -10.50 -13.55
CA TRP A 117 0.78 -10.73 -12.32
C TRP A 117 1.67 -11.99 -12.39
N GLU A 118 1.28 -13.00 -13.18
CA GLU A 118 2.08 -14.22 -13.39
C GLU A 118 3.46 -13.95 -14.02
N GLU A 119 3.62 -12.84 -14.76
CA GLU A 119 4.89 -12.43 -15.37
C GLU A 119 5.81 -11.66 -14.40
N ILE A 120 5.34 -11.46 -13.16
CA ILE A 120 6.04 -10.74 -12.11
C ILE A 120 6.59 -11.76 -11.13
N HIS A 121 7.90 -11.68 -10.91
CA HIS A 121 8.61 -12.65 -10.11
C HIS A 121 9.18 -11.98 -8.86
N PRO A 122 9.25 -12.71 -7.74
CA PRO A 122 9.96 -12.22 -6.57
C PRO A 122 11.42 -11.94 -6.93
N PRO A 123 12.07 -10.95 -6.28
CA PRO A 123 13.49 -10.69 -6.50
C PRO A 123 14.33 -11.96 -6.28
N PRO A 124 15.45 -12.14 -6.99
CA PRO A 124 16.29 -13.33 -6.85
C PRO A 124 16.68 -13.61 -5.40
N LYS A 125 16.77 -14.91 -5.04
CA LYS A 125 17.21 -15.32 -3.70
C LYS A 125 18.67 -14.89 -3.50
N GLY A 126 18.95 -14.08 -2.48
CA GLY A 126 20.30 -13.58 -2.16
C GLY A 126 20.47 -12.06 -2.21
N THR A 127 19.46 -11.31 -2.67
CA THR A 127 19.49 -9.84 -2.84
C THR A 127 19.52 -9.03 -1.52
N GLY A 128 19.79 -9.66 -0.37
CA GLY A 128 19.80 -9.03 0.96
C GLY A 128 18.42 -8.66 1.48
N ARG A 129 18.29 -8.40 2.80
CA ARG A 129 17.00 -8.00 3.42
C ARG A 129 16.61 -6.54 3.15
N ASP A 130 17.53 -5.75 2.58
CA ASP A 130 17.42 -4.30 2.39
C ASP A 130 17.33 -3.88 0.91
N HIS A 131 16.72 -4.70 0.04
CA HIS A 131 16.46 -4.24 -1.33
C HIS A 131 15.23 -3.31 -1.38
N TYR A 132 15.27 -2.32 -2.26
CA TYR A 132 14.16 -1.42 -2.60
C TYR A 132 13.27 -2.00 -3.71
N LEU A 133 13.36 -3.30 -3.97
CA LEU A 133 12.59 -3.98 -5.00
C LEU A 133 11.35 -4.66 -4.42
N THR A 134 10.18 -4.40 -4.99
CA THR A 134 8.99 -5.22 -4.72
C THR A 134 9.07 -6.53 -5.49
N ALA A 135 9.48 -6.46 -6.76
CA ALA A 135 9.53 -7.59 -7.67
C ALA A 135 10.40 -7.30 -8.90
N VAL A 136 10.57 -8.29 -9.76
CA VAL A 136 11.25 -8.17 -11.05
C VAL A 136 10.39 -8.75 -12.16
N THR A 137 10.51 -8.21 -13.36
CA THR A 137 9.85 -8.74 -14.56
C THR A 137 10.74 -8.55 -15.79
N ARG A 138 10.29 -8.97 -16.97
CA ARG A 138 10.98 -8.72 -18.23
C ARG A 138 10.07 -8.02 -19.22
N VAL A 139 10.58 -6.93 -19.81
CA VAL A 139 9.92 -6.20 -20.91
C VAL A 139 10.91 -6.13 -22.05
N ASP A 140 10.50 -6.54 -23.26
CA ASP A 140 11.37 -6.59 -24.46
C ASP A 140 12.70 -7.32 -24.20
N ASN A 141 12.64 -8.41 -23.43
CA ASN A 141 13.78 -9.22 -23.01
C ASN A 141 14.82 -8.48 -22.12
N GLN A 142 14.50 -7.28 -21.64
CA GLN A 142 15.26 -6.54 -20.63
C GLN A 142 14.68 -6.79 -19.24
N LEU A 143 15.56 -6.94 -18.25
CA LEU A 143 15.15 -7.03 -16.85
C LEU A 143 14.61 -5.68 -16.38
N VAL A 144 13.42 -5.70 -15.78
CA VAL A 144 12.80 -4.54 -15.14
C VAL A 144 12.73 -4.77 -13.64
N GLU A 145 13.28 -3.82 -12.90
CA GLU A 145 13.25 -3.80 -11.43
C GLU A 145 12.10 -2.93 -10.94
N ILE A 146 11.15 -3.53 -10.22
CA ILE A 146 9.97 -2.82 -9.71
C ILE A 146 10.32 -2.21 -8.36
N ILE A 147 10.32 -0.88 -8.28
CA ILE A 147 10.75 -0.13 -7.09
C ILE A 147 9.61 -0.03 -6.06
N ASP A 148 9.93 -0.38 -4.82
CA ASP A 148 9.14 -0.11 -3.64
C ASP A 148 9.37 1.33 -3.15
N VAL A 149 8.58 2.25 -3.72
CA VAL A 149 8.63 3.67 -3.33
C VAL A 149 8.18 3.92 -1.89
N GLU A 150 7.42 3.01 -1.30
CA GLU A 150 6.91 3.16 0.07
C GLU A 150 8.03 2.92 1.07
N LYS A 151 8.86 1.91 0.82
CA LYS A 151 10.08 1.65 1.59
C LYS A 151 11.05 2.82 1.50
N VAL A 152 11.27 3.36 0.31
CA VAL A 152 12.09 4.56 0.13
C VAL A 152 11.57 5.72 0.99
N LEU A 153 10.25 5.96 1.01
CA LEU A 153 9.67 7.06 1.77
C LEU A 153 9.71 6.85 3.27
N ALA A 154 9.47 5.63 3.73
CA ALA A 154 9.52 5.30 5.15
C ALA A 154 10.90 5.56 5.75
N GLU A 155 11.97 5.39 4.97
CA GLU A 155 13.34 5.66 5.41
C GLU A 155 13.70 7.15 5.38
N VAL A 156 13.25 7.89 4.36
CA VAL A 156 13.64 9.30 4.17
C VAL A 156 12.75 10.27 4.96
N ALA A 157 11.48 9.91 5.19
CA ALA A 157 10.49 10.74 5.86
C ALA A 157 9.54 9.90 6.74
N PRO A 158 10.06 9.30 7.84
CA PRO A 158 9.26 8.42 8.69
C PRO A 158 8.01 9.13 9.23
N THR A 159 6.88 8.45 9.15
CA THR A 159 5.62 8.89 9.76
C THR A 159 5.58 8.52 11.24
N PRO A 160 4.98 9.35 12.12
CA PRO A 160 4.69 8.94 13.49
C PRO A 160 3.81 7.68 13.50
N GLU A 161 4.28 6.62 14.16
CA GLU A 161 3.56 5.35 14.35
C GLU A 161 2.82 5.30 15.70
N ALA A 162 2.96 6.33 16.54
CA ALA A 162 2.41 6.35 17.89
C ALA A 162 0.91 6.62 17.90
N ILE A 163 0.18 5.84 18.71
CA ILE A 163 -1.22 6.09 19.05
C ILE A 163 -1.26 7.19 20.12
N SER A 164 -2.16 8.16 19.95
CA SER A 164 -2.38 9.23 20.92
C SER A 164 -2.82 8.67 22.28
N ALA A 165 -2.34 9.29 23.37
CA ALA A 165 -2.73 8.89 24.72
C ALA A 165 -4.25 9.04 24.91
N GLY A 166 -4.90 7.97 25.41
CA GLY A 166 -6.35 7.95 25.67
C GLY A 166 -7.22 7.37 24.56
N VAL A 167 -6.66 7.00 23.40
CA VAL A 167 -7.42 6.29 22.35
C VAL A 167 -7.80 4.87 22.78
N VAL A 168 -6.94 4.22 23.56
CA VAL A 168 -7.17 2.89 24.11
C VAL A 168 -7.24 2.99 25.63
N ASP A 169 -8.38 2.64 26.21
CA ASP A 169 -8.54 2.53 27.66
C ASP A 169 -7.99 1.20 28.21
N VAL A 170 -7.59 1.19 29.48
CA VAL A 170 -6.90 0.04 30.13
C VAL A 170 -7.76 -1.24 30.11
N GLU A 171 -9.07 -1.09 30.27
CA GLU A 171 -10.00 -2.23 30.26
C GLU A 171 -10.04 -2.87 28.87
N THR A 172 -10.19 -2.06 27.82
CA THR A 172 -10.20 -2.54 26.44
C THR A 172 -8.85 -3.19 26.07
N GLN A 173 -7.74 -2.60 26.50
CA GLN A 173 -6.40 -3.16 26.25
C GLN A 173 -6.23 -4.54 26.91
N HIS A 174 -6.80 -4.76 28.10
CA HIS A 174 -6.73 -6.06 28.75
C HIS A 174 -7.53 -7.13 27.99
N LYS A 175 -8.72 -6.78 27.50
CA LYS A 175 -9.55 -7.67 26.67
C LYS A 175 -8.90 -7.99 25.32
N ALA A 176 -8.19 -7.01 24.74
CA ALA A 176 -7.50 -7.18 23.48
C ALA A 176 -6.47 -8.33 23.50
N LEU A 177 -5.87 -8.65 24.65
CA LEU A 177 -4.80 -9.65 24.79
C LEU A 177 -5.20 -11.07 24.35
N SER A 178 -6.49 -11.41 24.40
CA SER A 178 -7.00 -12.71 23.96
C SER A 178 -7.57 -12.71 22.54
N LEU A 179 -7.54 -11.56 21.86
CA LEU A 179 -8.15 -11.37 20.55
C LEU A 179 -7.09 -11.34 19.45
N ARG A 180 -7.48 -11.80 18.28
CA ARG A 180 -6.62 -11.91 17.10
C ARG A 180 -7.19 -11.09 15.96
N VAL A 181 -6.33 -10.40 15.22
CA VAL A 181 -6.70 -9.65 14.02
C VAL A 181 -5.89 -10.17 12.83
N LEU A 182 -6.58 -10.44 11.72
CA LEU A 182 -5.94 -10.82 10.46
C LEU A 182 -5.65 -9.56 9.64
N THR A 183 -4.38 -9.28 9.36
CA THR A 183 -3.96 -8.17 8.49
C THR A 183 -3.46 -8.73 7.16
N VAL A 184 -3.93 -8.16 6.05
CA VAL A 184 -3.54 -8.56 4.68
C VAL A 184 -3.09 -7.31 3.94
N ASP A 185 -1.82 -7.23 3.56
CA ASP A 185 -1.25 -6.07 2.86
C ASP A 185 0.03 -6.49 2.14
N ASP A 186 0.22 -6.09 0.88
CA ASP A 186 1.38 -6.44 0.07
C ASP A 186 2.61 -5.61 0.43
N SER A 187 2.39 -4.38 0.88
CA SER A 187 3.43 -3.50 1.36
C SER A 187 3.96 -3.99 2.70
N SER A 188 5.22 -4.44 2.69
CA SER A 188 5.90 -4.85 3.92
C SER A 188 6.02 -3.70 4.94
N VAL A 189 6.08 -2.46 4.46
CA VAL A 189 6.08 -1.26 5.29
C VAL A 189 4.71 -1.09 5.93
N ALA A 190 3.66 -1.05 5.12
CA ALA A 190 2.31 -0.82 5.62
C ALA A 190 1.88 -1.92 6.59
N ARG A 191 2.15 -3.17 6.25
CA ARG A 191 1.88 -4.34 7.09
C ARG A 191 2.57 -4.26 8.45
N LYS A 192 3.85 -3.85 8.49
CA LYS A 192 4.59 -3.66 9.76
C LYS A 192 4.00 -2.53 10.59
N GLN A 193 3.63 -1.42 9.97
CA GLN A 193 3.07 -0.27 10.67
C GLN A 193 1.69 -0.60 11.27
N VAL A 194 0.81 -1.25 10.49
CA VAL A 194 -0.48 -1.76 10.97
C VAL A 194 -0.27 -2.76 12.10
N THR A 195 0.63 -3.73 11.93
CA THR A 195 0.94 -4.74 12.95
C THR A 195 1.39 -4.10 14.27
N ARG A 196 2.30 -3.13 14.24
CA ARG A 196 2.77 -2.41 15.44
C ARG A 196 1.65 -1.63 16.11
N CYS A 197 0.82 -0.94 15.33
CA CYS A 197 -0.34 -0.21 15.85
C CYS A 197 -1.28 -1.17 16.59
N LEU A 198 -1.67 -2.27 15.95
CA LEU A 198 -2.54 -3.29 16.54
C LEU A 198 -1.94 -3.95 17.79
N GLN A 199 -0.65 -4.26 17.77
CA GLN A 199 0.07 -4.79 18.94
C GLN A 199 0.10 -3.79 20.09
N THR A 200 0.14 -2.48 19.81
CA THR A 200 0.04 -1.43 20.83
C THR A 200 -1.35 -1.40 21.47
N VAL A 201 -2.41 -1.67 20.69
CA VAL A 201 -3.78 -1.88 21.20
C VAL A 201 -3.87 -3.13 22.08
N GLY A 202 -3.02 -4.13 21.84
CA GLY A 202 -2.90 -5.34 22.66
C GLY A 202 -3.37 -6.62 21.98
N VAL A 203 -3.81 -6.58 20.72
CA VAL A 203 -4.26 -7.78 19.98
C VAL A 203 -3.10 -8.57 19.41
N GLU A 204 -3.26 -9.89 19.27
CA GLU A 204 -2.39 -10.72 18.45
C GLU A 204 -2.67 -10.43 16.96
N VAL A 205 -1.62 -10.35 16.14
CA VAL A 205 -1.75 -10.05 14.71
C VAL A 205 -1.23 -11.23 13.89
N VAL A 206 -2.09 -11.77 13.03
CA VAL A 206 -1.69 -12.66 11.94
C VAL A 206 -1.57 -11.82 10.68
N ALA A 207 -0.41 -11.83 10.03
CA ALA A 207 -0.12 -10.97 8.89
C ALA A 207 0.16 -11.80 7.63
N LEU A 208 -0.56 -11.53 6.55
CA LEU A 208 -0.43 -12.17 5.24
C LEU A 208 -0.11 -11.14 4.15
N ASN A 209 0.46 -11.59 3.04
CA ASN A 209 1.07 -10.70 2.05
C ASN A 209 0.16 -10.33 0.87
N ASP A 210 -0.93 -11.05 0.65
CA ASP A 210 -1.84 -10.80 -0.47
C ASP A 210 -3.19 -11.48 -0.22
N GLY A 211 -4.19 -11.15 -1.05
CA GLY A 211 -5.53 -11.70 -0.89
C GLY A 211 -5.60 -13.21 -1.16
N ARG A 212 -4.74 -13.75 -2.02
CA ARG A 212 -4.74 -15.20 -2.33
C ARG A 212 -4.32 -15.99 -1.09
N GLN A 213 -3.21 -15.59 -0.46
CA GLN A 213 -2.73 -16.18 0.79
C GLN A 213 -3.79 -16.08 1.89
N ALA A 214 -4.48 -14.95 2.00
CA ALA A 214 -5.56 -14.77 2.96
C ALA A 214 -6.73 -15.72 2.73
N LEU A 215 -7.21 -15.82 1.49
CA LEU A 215 -8.30 -16.71 1.14
C LEU A 215 -7.94 -18.18 1.38
N ASP A 216 -6.74 -18.60 0.98
CA ASP A 216 -6.26 -19.98 1.17
C ASP A 216 -6.09 -20.30 2.67
N TYR A 217 -5.60 -19.34 3.46
CA TYR A 217 -5.49 -19.47 4.90
C TYR A 217 -6.87 -19.63 5.58
N LEU A 218 -7.84 -18.79 5.21
CA LEU A 218 -9.20 -18.87 5.74
C LEU A 218 -9.92 -20.16 5.32
N ARG A 219 -9.75 -20.60 4.06
CA ARG A 219 -10.27 -21.88 3.56
C ARG A 219 -9.73 -23.05 4.37
N LYS A 220 -8.42 -23.06 4.64
CA LYS A 220 -7.80 -24.08 5.48
C LYS A 220 -8.41 -24.12 6.89
N LEU A 221 -8.67 -22.96 7.50
CA LEU A 221 -9.31 -22.91 8.82
C LEU A 221 -10.72 -23.49 8.83
N VAL A 222 -11.55 -23.15 7.83
CA VAL A 222 -12.91 -23.71 7.74
C VAL A 222 -12.92 -25.19 7.39
N ASP A 223 -11.94 -25.66 6.61
CA ASP A 223 -11.78 -27.09 6.31
C ASP A 223 -11.33 -27.89 7.55
N GLU A 224 -10.61 -27.25 8.49
CA GLU A 224 -10.31 -27.77 9.83
C GLU A 224 -11.50 -27.68 10.80
N GLY A 225 -12.65 -27.16 10.37
CA GLY A 225 -13.87 -27.03 11.18
C GLY A 225 -13.92 -25.80 12.10
N LYS A 226 -12.97 -24.87 11.94
CA LYS A 226 -12.95 -23.60 12.70
C LYS A 226 -13.82 -22.54 12.02
N LYS A 227 -14.31 -21.58 12.81
CA LYS A 227 -15.08 -20.45 12.30
C LYS A 227 -14.22 -19.18 12.31
N PRO A 228 -13.98 -18.54 11.16
CA PRO A 228 -13.14 -17.34 11.09
C PRO A 228 -13.58 -16.21 12.02
N GLU A 229 -14.89 -16.03 12.24
CA GLU A 229 -15.43 -15.00 13.14
C GLU A 229 -15.21 -15.29 14.64
N GLU A 230 -14.90 -16.54 15.00
CA GLU A 230 -14.52 -16.94 16.36
C GLU A 230 -12.98 -16.90 16.53
N GLU A 231 -12.23 -17.15 15.46
CA GLU A 231 -10.76 -17.11 15.45
C GLU A 231 -10.19 -15.69 15.36
N PHE A 232 -10.90 -14.79 14.68
CA PHE A 232 -10.47 -13.41 14.46
C PHE A 232 -11.58 -12.43 14.81
N LEU A 233 -11.21 -11.41 15.60
CA LEU A 233 -12.07 -10.26 15.89
C LEU A 233 -12.53 -9.57 14.59
N MET A 234 -11.60 -9.45 13.65
CA MET A 234 -11.76 -8.83 12.34
C MET A 234 -10.58 -9.13 11.41
N MET A 235 -10.81 -8.93 10.11
CA MET A 235 -9.78 -8.83 9.07
C MET A 235 -9.64 -7.37 8.61
N ILE A 236 -8.41 -6.91 8.44
CA ILE A 236 -8.06 -5.63 7.83
C ILE A 236 -7.28 -5.94 6.56
N SER A 237 -7.86 -5.63 5.40
CA SER A 237 -7.24 -5.94 4.11
C SER A 237 -6.93 -4.67 3.35
N ASP A 238 -5.72 -4.55 2.83
CA ASP A 238 -5.43 -3.61 1.77
C ASP A 238 -6.31 -3.88 0.55
N ILE A 239 -6.61 -2.84 -0.22
CA ILE A 239 -7.34 -2.97 -1.48
C ILE A 239 -6.37 -3.32 -2.62
N GLU A 240 -5.20 -2.68 -2.69
CA GLU A 240 -4.33 -2.68 -3.86
C GLU A 240 -3.25 -3.76 -3.76
N MET A 241 -3.68 -5.01 -3.74
CA MET A 241 -2.77 -6.15 -3.62
C MET A 241 -2.55 -6.88 -4.96
N PRO A 242 -1.35 -7.46 -5.17
CA PRO A 242 -1.09 -8.38 -6.27
C PRO A 242 -1.88 -9.68 -6.10
N GLU A 243 -2.03 -10.45 -7.18
CA GLU A 243 -2.70 -11.77 -7.26
C GLU A 243 -4.21 -11.76 -6.97
N MET A 244 -4.62 -11.09 -5.90
CA MET A 244 -6.00 -10.90 -5.49
C MET A 244 -6.11 -9.61 -4.67
N ASP A 245 -6.83 -8.64 -5.21
CA ASP A 245 -7.13 -7.38 -4.55
C ASP A 245 -8.12 -7.56 -3.38
N GLY A 246 -8.22 -6.55 -2.51
CA GLY A 246 -9.07 -6.61 -1.32
C GLY A 246 -10.57 -6.65 -1.63
N TYR A 247 -11.01 -6.14 -2.77
CA TYR A 247 -12.43 -6.24 -3.19
C TYR A 247 -12.77 -7.68 -3.57
N THR A 248 -11.93 -8.31 -4.39
CA THR A 248 -12.05 -9.70 -4.81
C THR A 248 -11.96 -10.64 -3.61
N LEU A 249 -11.00 -10.44 -2.71
CA LEU A 249 -10.90 -11.19 -1.45
C LEU A 249 -12.19 -11.10 -0.62
N THR A 250 -12.71 -9.89 -0.43
CA THR A 250 -13.93 -9.68 0.36
C THR A 250 -15.12 -10.38 -0.29
N ALA A 251 -15.28 -10.27 -1.60
CA ALA A 251 -16.36 -10.93 -2.33
C ALA A 251 -16.28 -12.46 -2.23
N GLU A 252 -15.08 -13.04 -2.37
CA GLU A 252 -14.86 -14.49 -2.19
C GLU A 252 -15.23 -14.95 -0.78
N ILE A 253 -14.84 -14.20 0.26
CA ILE A 253 -15.21 -14.51 1.65
C ILE A 253 -16.72 -14.43 1.86
N ARG A 254 -17.39 -13.41 1.30
CA ARG A 254 -18.85 -13.24 1.41
C ARG A 254 -19.64 -14.27 0.61
N ASN A 255 -19.06 -14.82 -0.46
CA ASN A 255 -19.68 -15.88 -1.25
C ASN A 255 -19.58 -17.27 -0.59
N ASP A 256 -18.66 -17.49 0.36
CA ASP A 256 -18.57 -18.75 1.12
C ASP A 256 -19.42 -18.68 2.40
N PRO A 257 -20.52 -19.47 2.52
CA PRO A 257 -21.39 -19.49 3.70
C PRO A 257 -20.67 -19.74 5.03
N ARG A 258 -19.50 -20.38 5.00
CA ARG A 258 -18.70 -20.71 6.19
C ARG A 258 -17.91 -19.52 6.74
N MET A 259 -17.77 -18.44 5.95
CA MET A 259 -16.91 -17.30 6.29
C MET A 259 -17.64 -15.95 6.29
N GLN A 260 -18.93 -15.91 5.92
CA GLN A 260 -19.68 -14.67 5.69
C GLN A 260 -19.76 -13.75 6.91
N LYS A 261 -19.61 -14.29 8.12
CA LYS A 261 -19.71 -13.53 9.39
C LYS A 261 -18.41 -12.86 9.82
N LEU A 262 -17.28 -13.16 9.17
CA LEU A 262 -16.01 -12.51 9.47
C LEU A 262 -16.15 -11.00 9.28
N HIS A 263 -15.80 -10.19 10.29
CA HIS A 263 -15.84 -8.73 10.17
C HIS A 263 -14.66 -8.26 9.32
N ILE A 264 -14.90 -7.49 8.25
CA ILE A 264 -13.88 -7.09 7.27
C ILE A 264 -13.85 -5.58 7.13
N ILE A 265 -12.68 -4.99 7.37
CA ILE A 265 -12.39 -3.59 7.06
C ILE A 265 -11.42 -3.52 5.88
N LEU A 266 -11.75 -2.70 4.89
CA LEU A 266 -10.83 -2.39 3.80
C LEU A 266 -9.94 -1.20 4.15
N HIS A 267 -8.65 -1.31 3.87
CA HIS A 267 -7.61 -0.33 4.16
C HIS A 267 -7.02 0.18 2.83
N THR A 268 -6.86 1.49 2.59
CA THR A 268 -6.31 1.95 1.29
C THR A 268 -5.50 3.24 1.36
N SER A 269 -4.47 3.35 0.50
CA SER A 269 -3.56 4.51 0.39
C SER A 269 -4.14 5.70 -0.37
N LEU A 270 -5.21 5.51 -1.15
CA LEU A 270 -5.74 6.54 -2.04
C LEU A 270 -6.73 7.48 -1.33
N SER A 271 -6.36 8.76 -1.25
CA SER A 271 -7.21 9.82 -0.68
C SER A 271 -8.38 10.25 -1.57
N GLY A 272 -8.41 9.85 -2.85
CA GLY A 272 -9.28 10.46 -3.85
C GLY A 272 -10.25 9.55 -4.61
N VAL A 273 -10.07 8.22 -4.58
CA VAL A 273 -10.90 7.27 -5.35
C VAL A 273 -11.68 6.36 -4.41
N PHE A 274 -12.47 7.02 -3.58
CA PHE A 274 -13.44 6.39 -2.71
C PHE A 274 -14.63 5.88 -3.52
N ASN A 275 -14.85 4.57 -3.49
CA ASN A 275 -16.06 3.98 -4.04
C ASN A 275 -16.87 3.28 -2.94
N GLN A 276 -17.60 4.09 -2.17
CA GLN A 276 -18.54 3.63 -1.14
C GLN A 276 -19.52 2.58 -1.67
N ALA A 277 -19.92 2.73 -2.95
CA ALA A 277 -20.78 1.76 -3.61
C ALA A 277 -20.08 0.42 -3.83
N MET A 278 -18.77 0.41 -4.15
CA MET A 278 -17.99 -0.82 -4.26
C MET A 278 -17.80 -1.50 -2.91
N VAL A 279 -17.44 -0.77 -1.85
CA VAL A 279 -17.31 -1.31 -0.48
C VAL A 279 -18.60 -2.02 -0.06
N LYS A 280 -19.75 -1.37 -0.28
CA LYS A 280 -21.07 -1.94 0.02
C LYS A 280 -21.43 -3.11 -0.89
N LYS A 281 -21.03 -3.08 -2.16
CA LYS A 281 -21.29 -4.14 -3.14
C LYS A 281 -20.53 -5.42 -2.80
N VAL A 282 -19.28 -5.32 -2.37
CA VAL A 282 -18.48 -6.50 -1.98
C VAL A 282 -18.82 -7.02 -0.58
N GLY A 283 -19.50 -6.21 0.24
CA GLY A 283 -19.96 -6.60 1.57
C GLY A 283 -18.91 -6.42 2.68
N ALA A 284 -17.96 -5.51 2.52
CA ALA A 284 -17.09 -5.10 3.62
C ALA A 284 -17.90 -4.34 4.68
N ASP A 285 -17.55 -4.52 5.95
CA ASP A 285 -18.26 -3.92 7.08
C ASP A 285 -17.89 -2.45 7.30
N ASP A 286 -16.63 -2.10 7.05
CA ASP A 286 -16.17 -0.72 7.10
C ASP A 286 -14.96 -0.51 6.18
N PHE A 287 -14.49 0.73 6.13
CA PHE A 287 -13.37 1.17 5.35
C PHE A 287 -12.54 2.19 6.12
N LEU A 288 -11.22 2.12 5.96
CA LEU A 288 -10.27 2.99 6.61
C LEU A 288 -9.21 3.49 5.62
N ALA A 289 -8.97 4.81 5.62
CA ALA A 289 -7.82 5.36 4.90
C ALA A 289 -6.51 4.98 5.61
N LYS A 290 -5.50 4.61 4.83
CA LYS A 290 -4.19 4.19 5.32
C LYS A 290 -3.52 5.30 6.15
N PHE A 291 -3.07 4.90 7.35
CA PHE A 291 -2.22 5.64 8.30
C PHE A 291 -2.81 6.85 9.02
N ARG A 292 -3.83 6.56 9.82
CA ARG A 292 -4.11 7.28 11.07
C ARG A 292 -4.13 6.25 12.20
N PRO A 293 -3.03 6.10 12.97
CA PRO A 293 -2.96 5.12 14.06
C PRO A 293 -4.15 5.19 15.01
N ASP A 294 -4.60 6.42 15.31
CA ASP A 294 -5.76 6.67 16.16
C ASP A 294 -7.07 6.14 15.56
N ASP A 295 -7.28 6.33 14.25
CA ASP A 295 -8.49 5.83 13.58
C ASP A 295 -8.48 4.29 13.54
N LEU A 296 -7.32 3.69 13.21
CA LEU A 296 -7.15 2.23 13.22
C LEU A 296 -7.40 1.65 14.61
N ALA A 297 -6.77 2.23 15.63
CA ALA A 297 -6.94 1.82 17.02
C ALA A 297 -8.40 1.98 17.47
N SER A 298 -9.04 3.10 17.14
CA SER A 298 -10.45 3.34 17.45
C SER A 298 -11.34 2.27 16.84
N ARG A 299 -11.13 1.86 15.58
CA ARG A 299 -11.94 0.82 14.94
C ARG A 299 -11.82 -0.54 15.61
N VAL A 300 -10.61 -0.89 16.05
CA VAL A 300 -10.41 -2.12 16.82
C VAL A 300 -11.09 -2.02 18.18
N VAL A 301 -10.92 -0.90 18.89
CA VAL A 301 -11.56 -0.64 20.19
C VAL A 301 -13.09 -0.72 20.08
N ASP A 302 -13.67 -0.07 19.07
CA ASP A 302 -15.11 -0.11 18.78
C ASP A 302 -15.57 -1.54 18.53
N ARG A 303 -14.78 -2.32 17.77
CA ARG A 303 -15.09 -3.71 17.47
C ARG A 303 -15.01 -4.61 18.71
N ILE A 304 -14.01 -4.43 19.58
CA ILE A 304 -13.89 -5.14 20.86
C ILE A 304 -15.14 -4.87 21.71
N LYS A 305 -15.53 -3.60 21.84
CA LYS A 305 -16.71 -3.19 22.61
C LYS A 305 -18.01 -3.77 22.06
N ALA A 306 -18.14 -3.87 20.73
CA ALA A 306 -19.31 -4.48 20.09
C ALA A 306 -19.36 -6.01 20.29
N ALA A 307 -18.21 -6.68 20.30
CA ALA A 307 -18.12 -8.13 20.50
C ALA A 307 -18.50 -8.54 21.94
N ASP A 308 -18.24 -7.69 22.93
CA ASP A 308 -18.61 -7.93 24.34
C ASP A 308 -20.14 -7.90 24.60
N ILE A 309 -20.91 -7.29 23.71
CA ILE A 309 -22.38 -7.11 23.85
C ILE A 309 -23.15 -8.25 23.15
N SER A 310 -22.45 -9.09 22.38
CA SER A 310 -23.03 -10.14 21.51
C SER A 310 -22.98 -11.52 22.15
#